data_AF-A0A9Y6SQH9-F1
#
_entry.id   AF-A0A9Y6SQH9-F1
#
_cell.length_a   1.000
_cell.length_b   1.000
_cell.length_c   1.000
_cell.angle_alpha   90.00
_cell.angle_beta   90.00
_cell.angle_gamma   90.00
#
_symmetry.space_group_name_H-M   'P 1'
#
loop_
_entity.id
_entity.type
_entity.pdbx_description
1 polymer ?
#
loop_
_entity_poly.entity_id
_entity_poly.type
_entity_poly.pdbx_seq_one_letter_code
_entity_poly.pdbx_strand_id
1 'polypeptide(L)'
;MLSAASSRSGRSCVPPRKLHRHQPVFLSSRENCDSSSFLSLFSAHTLRLDPRGLGSVIPVKMLSQRFLLLRSAASFTRRSFCTGGALKQGKQGKAPDMIEGNPQFHVSNVRNRLREIVGASTNWSDHQQAMAERVSLSSMLAKSQNELPAKRMKDSYLEVHLPLGSEPQLREKYLTHHNTVRFGRILEDLDSLAGTQQIRWAAFVNPLTPEGPEEERLLQEGEANKSRRVELSTASLLKVAPTQEERTVVHGLFLNTLDTNTVSFRSRILPPNSVWMEDAKLKGLEICHPQERNIFNRIFGGFLMRKAYELGWANACSYGGCRPSLVAVDDILFQKPVEIGSLLMLSSQVCYTQGTYVQVRVHSEVFDPLTRQHNTTNIFHFTFTSDRDVPNIMPKTYGESMLYLDGKRHFDQTVAC
;
A
#
# COMPACT_ATOMS: atom_id res chain seq x y z
N MET A 1 24.28 -26.97 45.49
CA MET A 1 25.51 -26.66 46.25
C MET A 1 26.71 -26.98 45.38
N LEU A 2 27.67 -26.06 45.38
CA LEU A 2 28.85 -25.97 44.53
C LEU A 2 29.82 -27.16 44.66
N SER A 3 30.52 -27.50 43.57
CA SER A 3 31.99 -27.55 43.56
C SER A 3 32.51 -27.56 42.12
N ALA A 4 33.64 -26.87 41.91
CA ALA A 4 34.28 -26.58 40.64
C ALA A 4 35.75 -27.07 40.64
N ALA A 5 36.27 -27.46 39.47
CA ALA A 5 37.68 -27.34 38.98
C ALA A 5 37.82 -28.15 37.66
N SER A 6 37.99 -27.54 36.48
CA SER A 6 39.23 -27.06 35.82
C SER A 6 40.10 -28.15 35.14
N SER A 7 40.15 -28.18 33.80
CA SER A 7 41.31 -27.71 32.99
C SER A 7 41.37 -28.25 31.53
N ARG A 8 41.71 -27.32 30.59
CA ARG A 8 42.45 -27.45 29.29
C ARG A 8 41.86 -28.37 28.19
N SER A 9 41.98 -28.15 26.88
CA SER A 9 42.57 -27.13 25.98
C SER A 9 42.22 -27.56 24.53
N GLY A 10 42.00 -26.63 23.59
CA GLY A 10 41.95 -26.97 22.16
C GLY A 10 41.23 -25.95 21.28
N ARG A 11 41.91 -24.85 20.93
CA ARG A 11 41.51 -23.95 19.83
C ARG A 11 42.21 -24.42 18.55
N SER A 12 41.47 -24.73 17.49
CA SER A 12 42.02 -24.84 16.14
C SER A 12 41.74 -23.54 15.37
N CYS A 13 42.81 -22.94 14.87
CA CYS A 13 42.78 -21.80 13.97
C CYS A 13 42.66 -22.30 12.52
N VAL A 14 41.69 -21.77 11.77
CA VAL A 14 41.56 -21.95 10.31
C VAL A 14 41.88 -20.60 9.64
N PRO A 15 42.70 -20.55 8.57
CA PRO A 15 43.16 -19.30 7.98
C PRO A 15 42.13 -18.65 7.04
N PRO A 16 42.19 -17.32 6.81
CA PRO A 16 41.24 -16.62 5.95
C PRO A 16 41.59 -16.79 4.47
N ARG A 17 40.60 -17.19 3.65
CA ARG A 17 40.71 -17.19 2.18
C ARG A 17 40.49 -15.77 1.62
N LYS A 18 41.36 -15.43 0.67
CA LYS A 18 41.51 -14.14 -0.02
C LYS A 18 40.24 -13.74 -0.79
N LEU A 19 39.79 -12.49 -0.59
CA LEU A 19 38.87 -11.77 -1.47
C LEU A 19 39.59 -11.41 -2.78
N HIS A 20 39.14 -11.95 -3.91
CA HIS A 20 39.48 -11.39 -5.23
C HIS A 20 38.44 -10.32 -5.60
N ARG A 21 38.93 -9.08 -5.74
CA ARG A 21 38.22 -7.97 -6.38
C ARG A 21 38.05 -8.30 -7.87
N HIS A 22 36.81 -8.44 -8.33
CA HIS A 22 36.50 -8.35 -9.76
C HIS A 22 35.93 -6.95 -10.06
N GLN A 23 36.61 -6.25 -10.96
CA GLN A 23 36.15 -5.03 -11.63
C GLN A 23 34.94 -5.36 -12.53
N PRO A 24 33.97 -4.45 -12.70
CA PRO A 24 32.92 -4.64 -13.68
C PRO A 24 33.46 -4.36 -15.09
N VAL A 25 33.46 -5.40 -15.92
CA VAL A 25 33.65 -5.31 -17.37
C VAL A 25 32.34 -4.83 -17.98
N PHE A 26 32.38 -3.68 -18.66
CA PHE A 26 31.30 -3.22 -19.54
C PHE A 26 31.25 -4.16 -20.76
N LEU A 27 30.19 -4.95 -20.86
CA LEU A 27 29.82 -5.70 -22.06
C LEU A 27 28.51 -5.13 -22.61
N SER A 28 28.65 -4.44 -23.74
CA SER A 28 27.57 -4.07 -24.63
C SER A 28 27.10 -5.34 -25.34
N SER A 29 25.88 -5.77 -25.04
CA SER A 29 25.16 -6.75 -25.86
C SER A 29 23.79 -6.18 -26.21
N ARG A 30 23.68 -5.74 -27.46
CA ARG A 30 22.42 -5.58 -28.17
C ARG A 30 21.90 -6.99 -28.49
N GLU A 31 20.81 -7.40 -27.87
CA GLU A 31 19.98 -8.48 -28.41
C GLU A 31 18.51 -8.07 -28.30
N ASN A 32 17.86 -8.08 -29.47
CA ASN A 32 16.45 -7.87 -29.68
C ASN A 32 15.67 -9.03 -29.03
N CYS A 33 14.79 -8.71 -28.09
CA CYS A 33 13.70 -9.60 -27.69
C CYS A 33 12.40 -8.82 -27.82
N ASP A 34 11.51 -9.33 -28.68
CA ASP A 34 10.18 -8.81 -28.93
C ASP A 34 9.36 -8.73 -27.64
N SER A 35 9.14 -7.49 -27.19
CA SER A 35 8.31 -7.15 -26.04
C SER A 35 6.90 -6.80 -26.51
N SER A 36 6.08 -7.82 -26.76
CA SER A 36 4.65 -7.66 -27.07
C SER A 36 3.81 -8.47 -26.07
N SER A 37 3.83 -8.10 -24.78
CA SER A 37 2.92 -8.58 -23.73
C SER A 37 3.16 -7.80 -22.43
N PHE A 38 2.97 -6.49 -22.46
CA PHE A 38 2.92 -5.64 -21.27
C PHE A 38 1.89 -4.56 -21.60
N LEU A 39 0.76 -4.53 -20.87
CA LEU A 39 -0.27 -3.47 -20.77
C LEU A 39 -1.70 -4.06 -20.83
N SER A 40 -2.21 -4.54 -19.70
CA SER A 40 -3.67 -4.69 -19.49
C SER A 40 -4.18 -4.00 -18.21
N LEU A 41 -3.33 -3.26 -17.49
CA LEU A 41 -3.71 -2.46 -16.30
C LEU A 41 -3.57 -0.94 -16.46
N PHE A 42 -3.13 -0.51 -17.63
CA PHE A 42 -3.17 0.89 -18.04
C PHE A 42 -3.90 0.91 -19.38
N SER A 43 -5.14 1.41 -19.41
CA SER A 43 -5.68 1.94 -20.67
C SER A 43 -4.63 2.95 -21.17
N ALA A 44 -4.01 2.64 -22.29
CA ALA A 44 -2.80 3.25 -22.78
C ALA A 44 -3.03 4.70 -23.20
N HIS A 45 -2.94 5.63 -22.25
CA HIS A 45 -2.59 7.06 -22.36
C HIS A 45 -2.57 7.60 -20.92
N THR A 46 -1.44 7.67 -20.22
CA THR A 46 -0.63 8.89 -20.10
C THR A 46 0.69 8.57 -19.36
N LEU A 47 1.66 8.03 -20.08
CA LEU A 47 3.08 8.27 -19.81
C LEU A 47 3.66 8.79 -21.13
N ARG A 48 3.25 10.01 -21.51
CA ARG A 48 3.84 10.69 -22.66
C ARG A 48 5.10 11.39 -22.18
N LEU A 49 6.25 10.92 -22.66
CA LEU A 49 7.45 11.75 -22.75
C LEU A 49 7.23 12.72 -23.92
N ASP A 50 6.52 13.82 -23.70
CA ASP A 50 6.35 14.86 -24.71
C ASP A 50 7.01 16.18 -24.26
N PRO A 51 7.99 16.73 -24.99
CA PRO A 51 8.75 17.90 -24.53
C PRO A 51 8.00 19.24 -24.59
N ARG A 52 6.78 19.34 -25.15
CA ARG A 52 6.10 20.63 -25.36
C ARG A 52 4.58 20.50 -25.36
N GLY A 53 3.92 20.93 -24.28
CA GLY A 53 2.46 21.09 -24.25
C GLY A 53 2.01 22.01 -23.12
N LEU A 54 1.36 23.13 -23.47
CA LEU A 54 0.74 24.07 -22.53
C LEU A 54 -0.53 23.43 -21.91
N GLY A 55 -0.36 22.66 -20.84
CA GLY A 55 -1.41 22.41 -19.85
C GLY A 55 -1.20 23.32 -18.62
N SER A 56 -2.23 23.57 -17.83
CA SER A 56 -2.09 24.26 -16.54
C SER A 56 -1.32 23.37 -15.56
N VAL A 57 0.00 23.43 -15.62
CA VAL A 57 0.90 22.71 -14.70
C VAL A 57 0.70 23.28 -13.31
N ILE A 58 0.06 22.51 -12.42
CA ILE A 58 0.03 22.87 -11.01
C ILE A 58 1.42 22.55 -10.44
N PRO A 59 2.21 23.55 -9.98
CA PRO A 59 3.50 23.27 -9.38
C PRO A 59 3.30 22.40 -8.14
N VAL A 60 4.17 21.41 -7.93
CA VAL A 60 4.14 20.45 -6.79
C VAL A 60 3.94 21.16 -5.43
N LYS A 61 4.34 22.43 -5.33
CA LYS A 61 4.17 23.32 -4.17
C LYS A 61 2.70 23.63 -3.80
N MET A 62 1.74 23.44 -4.70
CA MET A 62 0.31 23.69 -4.45
C MET A 62 -0.50 22.43 -4.11
N LEU A 63 0.13 21.26 -4.15
CA LEU A 63 -0.46 20.02 -3.63
C LEU A 63 -0.36 20.00 -2.09
N SER A 64 -1.27 19.26 -1.45
CA SER A 64 -1.35 18.98 0.00
C SER A 64 0.01 19.05 0.73
N GLN A 65 0.02 19.48 2.00
CA GLN A 65 1.22 19.55 2.87
C GLN A 65 2.13 18.30 2.82
N ARG A 66 1.60 17.14 2.38
CA ARG A 66 2.33 15.89 2.13
C ARG A 66 3.33 15.92 0.95
N PHE A 67 3.17 16.81 -0.03
CA PHE A 67 4.17 17.08 -1.07
C PHE A 67 5.18 18.15 -0.66
N LEU A 68 4.88 18.96 0.36
CA LEU A 68 5.70 20.07 0.85
C LEU A 68 6.74 19.68 1.91
N LEU A 69 6.87 18.40 2.28
CA LEU A 69 7.91 17.90 3.21
C LEU A 69 9.29 17.75 2.54
N LEU A 70 9.69 18.75 1.77
CA LEU A 70 11.08 18.98 1.37
C LEU A 70 11.47 20.39 1.80
N ARG A 71 11.79 20.55 3.09
CA ARG A 71 12.72 21.59 3.50
C ARG A 71 14.07 20.96 3.77
N SER A 72 15.03 21.33 2.93
CA SER A 72 16.45 21.14 3.14
C SER A 72 16.84 21.69 4.53
N ALA A 73 17.33 20.81 5.39
CA ALA A 73 18.06 21.19 6.59
C ALA A 73 19.47 21.63 6.18
N ALA A 74 19.59 22.81 5.56
CA ALA A 74 20.86 23.47 5.34
C ALA A 74 20.66 24.97 5.18
N SER A 75 20.66 25.69 6.30
CA SER A 75 21.36 26.98 6.40
C SER A 75 21.49 27.39 7.86
N PHE A 76 22.69 27.20 8.41
CA PHE A 76 23.14 27.92 9.59
C PHE A 76 23.31 29.39 9.19
N THR A 77 22.27 30.19 9.34
CA THR A 77 22.40 31.65 9.33
C THR A 77 22.16 32.18 10.73
N ARG A 78 23.27 32.52 11.38
CA ARG A 78 23.39 33.47 12.49
C ARG A 78 22.37 34.60 12.30
N ARG A 79 21.43 34.76 13.23
CA ARG A 79 20.66 36.02 13.36
C ARG A 79 20.98 36.68 14.69
N SER A 80 21.42 37.92 14.54
CA SER A 80 21.78 38.88 15.57
C SER A 80 20.63 39.12 16.55
N PHE A 81 20.96 39.23 17.83
CA PHE A 81 20.05 39.70 18.87
C PHE A 81 19.74 41.18 18.66
N CYS A 82 18.46 41.53 18.52
CA CYS A 82 17.98 42.88 18.71
C CYS A 82 17.16 42.91 20.01
N THR A 83 17.61 43.72 20.96
CA THR A 83 16.92 44.04 22.22
C THR A 83 15.85 45.10 21.98
N GLY A 84 14.60 44.85 22.40
CA GLY A 84 13.58 45.90 22.53
C GLY A 84 12.13 45.42 22.67
N GLY A 85 11.55 45.59 23.86
CA GLY A 85 10.21 46.19 24.03
C GLY A 85 8.94 45.33 23.94
N ALA A 86 8.55 44.74 25.08
CA ALA A 86 7.20 44.70 25.69
C ALA A 86 5.95 44.08 24.97
N LEU A 87 5.36 43.13 25.72
CA LEU A 87 3.92 42.80 25.91
C LEU A 87 3.15 41.98 24.85
N LYS A 88 3.04 40.66 25.10
CA LYS A 88 1.81 39.96 25.53
C LYS A 88 2.13 38.50 25.89
N GLN A 89 1.59 38.02 27.00
CA GLN A 89 1.82 36.68 27.56
C GLN A 89 1.37 35.57 26.60
N GLY A 90 2.34 34.95 25.93
CA GLY A 90 2.23 33.59 25.40
C GLY A 90 3.41 32.81 25.98
N LYS A 91 3.16 31.65 26.59
CA LYS A 91 4.22 30.78 27.13
C LYS A 91 5.17 30.39 26.00
N GLN A 92 6.29 31.10 25.86
CA GLN A 92 7.43 30.66 25.05
C GLN A 92 7.99 29.39 25.69
N GLY A 93 8.06 28.31 24.90
CA GLY A 93 8.71 27.06 25.33
C GLY A 93 10.18 27.33 25.65
N LYS A 94 10.50 27.43 26.95
CA LYS A 94 11.88 27.45 27.44
C LYS A 94 12.42 26.01 27.40
N ALA A 95 13.59 25.81 26.79
CA ALA A 95 14.32 24.55 26.94
C ALA A 95 14.62 24.33 28.44
N PRO A 96 14.36 23.13 28.99
CA PRO A 96 14.59 22.87 30.40
C PRO A 96 16.08 22.90 30.73
N ASP A 97 16.40 23.47 31.89
CA ASP A 97 17.74 23.52 32.45
C ASP A 97 18.25 22.09 32.69
N MET A 98 19.42 21.74 32.15
CA MET A 98 20.01 20.39 32.17
C MET A 98 20.90 20.16 33.41
N ILE A 99 20.69 20.91 34.50
CA ILE A 99 21.60 20.93 35.65
C ILE A 99 21.26 19.90 36.74
N GLU A 100 20.14 19.17 36.68
CA GLU A 100 19.83 18.13 37.66
C GLU A 100 19.76 16.73 37.04
N GLY A 101 20.85 15.98 37.19
CA GLY A 101 20.86 14.53 37.02
C GLY A 101 20.03 13.87 38.12
N ASN A 102 18.72 13.75 37.90
CA ASN A 102 17.82 13.02 38.81
C ASN A 102 17.94 11.50 38.57
N PRO A 103 18.22 10.65 39.60
CA PRO A 103 18.57 9.23 39.41
C PRO A 103 17.41 8.30 39.03
N GLN A 104 16.18 8.80 38.88
CA GLN A 104 15.02 7.96 38.54
C GLN A 104 14.06 8.64 37.55
N PHE A 105 14.57 8.95 36.36
CA PHE A 105 13.73 9.35 35.24
C PHE A 105 12.99 8.14 34.65
N HIS A 106 11.79 7.87 35.16
CA HIS A 106 10.88 6.92 34.52
C HIS A 106 10.39 7.49 33.18
N VAL A 107 10.22 6.66 32.15
CA VAL A 107 9.78 7.07 30.80
C VAL A 107 8.44 7.83 30.84
N SER A 108 7.59 7.53 31.83
CA SER A 108 6.35 8.29 32.08
C SER A 108 6.58 9.77 32.34
N ASN A 109 7.65 10.13 33.06
CA ASN A 109 7.94 11.50 33.47
C ASN A 109 8.43 12.30 32.26
N VAL A 110 9.28 11.68 31.43
CA VAL A 110 9.72 12.24 30.14
C VAL A 110 8.52 12.44 29.21
N ARG A 111 7.63 11.44 29.09
CA ARG A 111 6.42 11.51 28.26
C ARG A 111 5.50 12.66 28.69
N ASN A 112 5.25 12.79 30.00
CA ASN A 112 4.37 13.84 30.51
C ASN A 112 4.98 15.22 30.27
N ARG A 113 6.29 15.38 30.50
CA ARG A 113 7.01 16.64 30.25
C ARG A 113 7.05 16.99 28.76
N LEU A 114 7.29 16.03 27.88
CA LEU A 114 7.20 16.23 26.43
C LEU A 114 5.78 16.58 25.98
N ARG A 115 4.74 15.97 26.57
CA ARG A 115 3.35 16.32 26.27
C ARG A 115 3.05 17.77 26.65
N GLU A 116 3.54 18.23 27.79
CA GLU A 116 3.42 19.63 28.25
C GLU A 116 4.17 20.60 27.31
N ILE A 117 5.40 20.25 26.89
CA ILE A 117 6.23 21.10 26.01
C ILE A 117 5.67 21.16 24.59
N VAL A 118 5.32 20.00 24.02
CA VAL A 118 4.78 19.88 22.65
C VAL A 118 3.39 20.49 22.58
N GLY A 119 2.71 20.65 23.73
CA GLY A 119 1.35 21.18 23.78
C GLY A 119 0.44 20.38 22.86
N ALA A 120 0.55 19.05 22.89
CA ALA A 120 -0.16 18.16 21.98
C ALA A 120 -1.67 18.36 22.16
N SER A 121 -2.23 19.25 21.35
CA SER A 121 -3.64 19.58 21.42
C SER A 121 -4.42 18.33 21.05
N THR A 122 -5.28 17.86 21.95
CA THR A 122 -6.30 16.85 21.64
C THR A 122 -7.33 17.40 20.65
N ASN A 123 -7.38 18.73 20.50
CA ASN A 123 -8.19 19.46 19.55
C ASN A 123 -7.28 19.98 18.44
N TRP A 124 -7.21 19.28 17.31
CA TRP A 124 -6.45 19.74 16.14
C TRP A 124 -7.09 21.03 15.58
N SER A 125 -6.75 22.19 16.14
CA SER A 125 -7.40 23.49 15.91
C SER A 125 -7.44 23.86 14.42
N ASP A 126 -6.35 23.58 13.70
CA ASP A 126 -6.23 23.85 12.26
C ASP A 126 -7.25 23.02 11.45
N HIS A 127 -7.60 21.83 11.94
CA HIS A 127 -8.64 21.00 11.35
C HIS A 127 -10.04 21.51 11.68
N GLN A 128 -10.29 21.98 12.91
CA GLN A 128 -11.60 22.57 13.25
C GLN A 128 -11.88 23.82 12.40
N GLN A 129 -10.86 24.64 12.16
CA GLN A 129 -10.97 25.81 11.30
C GLN A 129 -11.20 25.42 9.83
N ALA A 130 -10.42 24.49 9.27
CA ALA A 130 -10.66 23.98 7.92
C ALA A 130 -12.03 23.28 7.78
N MET A 131 -12.51 22.62 8.84
CA MET A 131 -13.84 22.02 8.87
C MET A 131 -14.95 23.07 8.92
N ALA A 132 -14.76 24.15 9.67
CA ALA A 132 -15.72 25.26 9.74
C ALA A 132 -15.83 26.00 8.39
N GLU A 133 -14.68 26.28 7.77
CA GLU A 133 -14.61 26.86 6.43
C GLU A 133 -15.31 25.96 5.40
N ARG A 134 -15.11 24.64 5.45
CA ARG A 134 -15.80 23.71 4.53
C ARG A 134 -17.28 23.49 4.82
N VAL A 135 -17.73 23.64 6.07
CA VAL A 135 -19.17 23.68 6.38
C VAL A 135 -19.81 24.89 5.71
N SER A 136 -19.12 26.04 5.67
CA SER A 136 -19.61 27.20 4.92
C SER A 136 -19.75 26.91 3.42
N LEU A 137 -18.85 26.11 2.83
CA LEU A 137 -18.91 25.72 1.41
C LEU A 137 -20.11 24.81 1.07
N SER A 138 -20.78 24.17 2.04
CA SER A 138 -21.95 23.33 1.73
C SER A 138 -23.11 24.15 1.16
N SER A 139 -23.16 25.45 1.48
CA SER A 139 -24.13 26.39 0.91
C SER A 139 -23.95 26.61 -0.60
N MET A 140 -22.77 26.29 -1.15
CA MET A 140 -22.45 26.40 -2.58
C MET A 140 -22.66 25.09 -3.37
N LEU A 141 -23.12 24.02 -2.71
CA LEU A 141 -23.46 22.78 -3.39
C LEU A 141 -24.75 22.96 -4.20
N ALA A 142 -24.76 22.44 -5.43
CA ALA A 142 -25.96 22.37 -6.25
C ALA A 142 -27.06 21.57 -5.52
N LYS A 143 -28.30 22.05 -5.60
CA LYS A 143 -29.45 21.41 -4.94
C LYS A 143 -30.08 20.32 -5.81
N SER A 144 -29.80 20.33 -7.12
CA SER A 144 -30.29 19.33 -8.06
C SER A 144 -29.29 19.05 -9.18
N GLN A 145 -29.39 17.88 -9.80
CA GLN A 145 -28.55 17.48 -10.94
C GLN A 145 -28.69 18.42 -12.15
N ASN A 146 -29.86 19.04 -12.32
CA ASN A 146 -30.17 19.94 -13.44
C ASN A 146 -29.50 21.31 -13.32
N GLU A 147 -29.05 21.69 -12.12
CA GLU A 147 -28.31 22.94 -11.89
C GLU A 147 -26.84 22.84 -12.34
N LEU A 148 -26.35 21.63 -12.62
CA LEU A 148 -24.97 21.41 -13.01
C LEU A 148 -24.83 21.39 -14.53
N PRO A 149 -23.94 22.22 -15.11
CA PRO A 149 -23.65 22.15 -16.53
C PRO A 149 -22.95 20.83 -16.85
N ALA A 150 -23.19 20.31 -18.05
CA ALA A 150 -22.38 19.22 -18.57
C ALA A 150 -20.93 19.70 -18.76
N LYS A 151 -19.96 18.83 -18.47
CA LYS A 151 -18.53 19.10 -18.61
C LYS A 151 -17.88 18.01 -19.45
N ARG A 152 -16.80 18.37 -20.15
CA ARG A 152 -15.97 17.41 -20.88
C ARG A 152 -14.91 16.85 -19.94
N MET A 153 -14.30 15.72 -20.31
CA MET A 153 -13.26 15.12 -19.48
C MET A 153 -12.08 16.10 -19.29
N LYS A 154 -11.68 16.81 -20.35
CA LYS A 154 -10.63 17.83 -20.30
C LYS A 154 -10.91 19.02 -19.39
N ASP A 155 -12.18 19.34 -19.11
CA ASP A 155 -12.54 20.48 -18.25
C ASP A 155 -12.22 20.21 -16.76
N SER A 156 -11.96 18.94 -16.40
CA SER A 156 -11.57 18.50 -15.05
C SER A 156 -10.28 17.69 -15.03
N TYR A 157 -9.51 17.70 -16.13
CA TYR A 157 -8.26 16.95 -16.23
C TYR A 157 -7.20 17.51 -15.28
N LEU A 158 -6.55 16.62 -14.53
CA LEU A 158 -5.45 16.95 -13.64
C LEU A 158 -4.27 16.01 -13.92
N GLU A 159 -3.09 16.60 -14.10
CA GLU A 159 -1.85 15.87 -14.28
C GLU A 159 -0.82 16.35 -13.26
N VAL A 160 -0.04 15.42 -12.72
CA VAL A 160 1.07 15.71 -11.82
C VAL A 160 2.33 15.03 -12.34
N HIS A 161 3.31 15.85 -12.71
CA HIS A 161 4.61 15.37 -13.16
C HIS A 161 5.56 15.17 -11.98
N LEU A 162 6.15 13.97 -11.87
CA LEU A 162 7.15 13.62 -10.85
C LEU A 162 8.57 13.62 -11.46
N PRO A 163 9.38 14.69 -11.26
CA PRO A 163 10.69 14.83 -11.90
C PRO A 163 11.79 13.98 -11.24
N LEU A 164 11.65 12.64 -11.27
CA LEU A 164 12.58 11.71 -10.60
C LEU A 164 14.03 11.78 -11.13
N GLY A 165 14.23 12.20 -12.38
CA GLY A 165 15.57 12.40 -12.96
C GLY A 165 16.28 13.64 -12.43
N SER A 166 15.55 14.76 -12.40
CA SER A 166 16.10 16.09 -12.07
C SER A 166 16.18 16.37 -10.57
N GLU A 167 15.36 15.70 -9.76
CA GLU A 167 15.29 15.93 -8.30
C GLU A 167 15.74 14.69 -7.50
N PRO A 168 17.01 14.59 -7.09
CA PRO A 168 17.53 13.46 -6.32
C PRO A 168 16.78 13.20 -5.01
N GLN A 169 16.41 14.25 -4.27
CA GLN A 169 15.71 14.12 -2.99
C GLN A 169 14.30 13.51 -3.16
N LEU A 170 13.60 13.87 -4.24
CA LEU A 170 12.30 13.29 -4.55
C LEU A 170 12.46 11.83 -5.01
N ARG A 171 13.49 11.54 -5.80
CA ARG A 171 13.79 10.18 -6.27
C ARG A 171 14.04 9.19 -5.13
N GLU A 172 14.73 9.58 -4.07
CA GLU A 172 14.95 8.72 -2.88
C GLU A 172 13.62 8.24 -2.25
N LYS A 173 12.56 9.05 -2.33
CA LYS A 173 11.23 8.70 -1.82
C LYS A 173 10.55 7.59 -2.63
N TYR A 174 10.80 7.54 -3.94
CA TYR A 174 10.15 6.61 -4.87
C TYR A 174 11.04 5.45 -5.33
N LEU A 175 12.31 5.42 -4.93
CA LEU A 175 13.18 4.29 -5.19
C LEU A 175 13.21 3.30 -4.03
N THR A 176 13.36 2.04 -4.39
CA THR A 176 13.77 0.99 -3.45
C THR A 176 15.29 0.98 -3.32
N HIS A 177 15.80 0.27 -2.31
CA HIS A 177 17.23 0.02 -2.10
C HIS A 177 17.91 -0.71 -3.28
N HIS A 178 17.14 -1.26 -4.22
CA HIS A 178 17.60 -1.94 -5.42
C HIS A 178 17.39 -1.11 -6.69
N ASN A 179 17.18 0.21 -6.55
CA ASN A 179 16.94 1.14 -7.66
C ASN A 179 15.71 0.80 -8.52
N THR A 180 14.74 0.05 -7.96
CA THR A 180 13.43 -0.14 -8.60
C THR A 180 12.42 0.85 -8.04
N VAL A 181 11.27 0.97 -8.71
CA VAL A 181 10.20 1.87 -8.28
C VAL A 181 9.46 1.30 -7.07
N ARG A 182 9.28 2.12 -6.03
CA ARG A 182 8.48 1.79 -4.84
C ARG A 182 7.00 1.93 -5.16
N PHE A 183 6.42 0.91 -5.80
CA PHE A 183 5.04 0.95 -6.28
C PHE A 183 4.01 1.27 -5.18
N GLY A 184 4.18 0.74 -3.96
CA GLY A 184 3.31 1.09 -2.83
C GLY A 184 3.29 2.59 -2.50
N ARG A 185 4.38 3.33 -2.76
CA ARG A 185 4.41 4.78 -2.60
C ARG A 185 3.62 5.49 -3.71
N ILE A 186 3.68 4.97 -4.93
CA ILE A 186 2.86 5.47 -6.04
C ILE A 186 1.38 5.27 -5.75
N LEU A 187 0.97 4.08 -5.29
CA LEU A 187 -0.42 3.82 -4.88
C LEU A 187 -0.90 4.81 -3.81
N GLU A 188 -0.05 5.11 -2.83
CA GLU A 188 -0.37 6.09 -1.78
C GLU A 188 -0.56 7.50 -2.33
N ASP A 189 0.32 7.94 -3.22
CA ASP A 189 0.26 9.28 -3.78
C ASP A 189 -0.87 9.40 -4.83
N LEU A 190 -1.23 8.32 -5.55
CA LEU A 190 -2.38 8.27 -6.47
C LEU A 190 -3.71 8.56 -5.77
N ASP A 191 -3.98 7.91 -4.62
CA ASP A 191 -5.19 8.20 -3.83
C ASP A 191 -5.17 9.63 -3.28
N SER A 192 -3.99 10.25 -3.16
CA SER A 192 -3.86 11.58 -2.58
C SER A 192 -4.33 12.62 -3.57
N LEU A 193 -4.12 12.35 -4.87
CA LEU A 193 -4.63 13.14 -5.98
C LEU A 193 -6.16 13.03 -6.10
N ALA A 194 -6.70 11.83 -5.90
CA ALA A 194 -8.15 11.63 -5.86
C ALA A 194 -8.79 12.39 -4.67
N GLY A 195 -8.17 12.32 -3.50
CA GLY A 195 -8.67 12.97 -2.27
C GLY A 195 -8.69 14.50 -2.31
N THR A 196 -7.90 15.16 -3.17
CA THR A 196 -7.90 16.62 -3.30
C THR A 196 -9.20 17.21 -3.83
N GLN A 197 -10.05 16.40 -4.48
CA GLN A 197 -11.32 16.85 -5.05
C GLN A 197 -12.56 16.50 -4.19
N GLN A 198 -12.38 15.88 -3.02
CA GLN A 198 -13.52 15.32 -2.29
C GLN A 198 -14.20 16.34 -1.37
N ILE A 199 -15.49 16.57 -1.60
CA ILE A 199 -16.37 17.32 -0.70
C ILE A 199 -16.86 16.37 0.40
N ARG A 200 -17.08 16.89 1.62
CA ARG A 200 -17.49 16.11 2.80
C ARG A 200 -18.87 15.47 2.70
N TRP A 201 -19.65 15.86 1.70
CA TRP A 201 -21.04 15.48 1.53
C TRP A 201 -21.24 14.83 0.17
N ALA A 202 -22.24 13.96 0.06
CA ALA A 202 -22.73 13.53 -1.24
C ALA A 202 -23.14 14.78 -2.03
N ALA A 203 -22.56 14.95 -3.21
CA ALA A 203 -22.80 16.07 -4.09
C ALA A 203 -23.16 15.54 -5.47
N PHE A 204 -24.01 16.27 -6.18
CA PHE A 204 -24.22 16.02 -7.59
C PHE A 204 -22.91 16.26 -8.35
N VAL A 205 -22.63 15.41 -9.33
CA VAL A 205 -21.44 15.51 -10.18
C VAL A 205 -21.87 16.03 -11.54
N ASN A 206 -21.09 16.92 -12.15
CA ASN A 206 -21.36 17.42 -13.49
C ASN A 206 -21.49 16.24 -14.48
N PRO A 207 -22.56 16.17 -15.30
CA PRO A 207 -22.67 15.15 -16.34
C PRO A 207 -21.48 15.24 -17.29
N LEU A 208 -20.90 14.10 -17.68
CA LEU A 208 -19.81 14.07 -18.64
C LEU A 208 -20.37 14.06 -20.08
N THR A 209 -19.83 14.90 -20.94
CA THR A 209 -20.09 14.88 -22.37
C THR A 209 -18.77 14.64 -23.09
N PRO A 210 -18.53 13.42 -23.62
CA PRO A 210 -17.28 13.10 -24.29
C PRO A 210 -17.14 13.90 -25.59
N GLU A 211 -15.93 14.39 -25.86
CA GLU A 211 -15.58 15.05 -27.11
C GLU A 211 -14.69 14.14 -27.97
N GLY A 212 -15.26 13.60 -29.03
CA GLY A 212 -14.54 12.77 -30.00
C GLY A 212 -14.45 11.28 -29.63
N PRO A 213 -13.85 10.47 -30.52
CA PRO A 213 -13.87 9.01 -30.39
C PRO A 213 -13.03 8.48 -29.20
N GLU A 214 -12.02 9.22 -28.76
CA GLU A 214 -11.16 8.82 -27.63
C GLU A 214 -11.91 8.93 -26.29
N GLU A 215 -12.49 10.10 -25.98
CA GLU A 215 -13.25 10.30 -24.73
C GLU A 215 -14.49 9.38 -24.68
N GLU A 216 -15.13 9.13 -25.83
CA GLU A 216 -16.26 8.20 -25.94
C GLU A 216 -15.83 6.77 -25.59
N ARG A 217 -14.66 6.31 -26.09
CA ARG A 217 -14.11 5.00 -25.75
C ARG A 217 -13.82 4.89 -24.25
N LEU A 218 -13.21 5.92 -23.65
CA LEU A 218 -12.92 5.95 -22.21
C LEU A 218 -14.20 5.91 -21.36
N LEU A 219 -15.26 6.60 -21.79
CA LEU A 219 -16.54 6.57 -21.11
C LEU A 219 -17.16 5.16 -21.16
N GLN A 220 -17.16 4.53 -22.34
CA GLN A 220 -17.65 3.16 -22.53
C GLN A 220 -16.83 2.14 -21.72
N GLU A 221 -15.50 2.26 -21.69
CA GLU A 221 -14.62 1.46 -20.83
C GLU A 221 -14.99 1.65 -19.34
N GLY A 222 -15.26 2.88 -18.91
CA GLY A 222 -15.70 3.19 -17.55
C GLY A 222 -17.03 2.54 -17.16
N GLU A 223 -18.00 2.54 -18.07
CA GLU A 223 -19.30 1.88 -17.90
C GLU A 223 -19.16 0.35 -17.85
N ALA A 224 -18.39 -0.24 -18.77
CA ALA A 224 -18.09 -1.67 -18.77
C ALA A 224 -17.41 -2.10 -17.45
N ASN A 225 -16.44 -1.32 -16.97
CA ASN A 225 -15.79 -1.55 -15.68
C ASN A 225 -16.75 -1.47 -14.50
N LYS A 226 -17.74 -0.57 -14.55
CA LYS A 226 -18.78 -0.47 -13.53
C LYS A 226 -19.66 -1.72 -13.51
N SER A 227 -20.11 -2.19 -14.67
CA SER A 227 -20.91 -3.43 -14.79
C SER A 227 -20.11 -4.64 -14.29
N ARG A 228 -18.85 -4.77 -14.71
CA ARG A 228 -17.94 -5.83 -14.27
C ARG A 228 -17.77 -5.85 -12.75
N ARG A 229 -17.64 -4.70 -12.08
CA ARG A 229 -17.57 -4.63 -10.60
C ARG A 229 -18.83 -5.16 -9.92
N VAL A 230 -20.01 -4.90 -10.49
CA VAL A 230 -21.27 -5.42 -9.97
C VAL A 230 -21.32 -6.94 -10.15
N GLU A 231 -20.99 -7.44 -11.34
CA GLU A 231 -20.95 -8.87 -11.65
C GLU A 231 -20.02 -9.63 -10.71
N LEU A 232 -18.77 -9.16 -10.54
CA LEU A 232 -17.80 -9.76 -9.62
C LEU A 232 -18.32 -9.80 -8.17
N SER A 233 -18.98 -8.73 -7.72
CA SER A 233 -19.59 -8.69 -6.38
C SER A 233 -20.74 -9.69 -6.22
N THR A 234 -21.53 -9.92 -7.28
CA THR A 234 -22.62 -10.91 -7.28
C THR A 234 -22.12 -12.34 -7.37
N ALA A 235 -21.03 -12.60 -8.12
CA ALA A 235 -20.44 -13.91 -8.33
C ALA A 235 -19.49 -14.36 -7.19
N SER A 236 -19.40 -13.60 -6.10
CA SER A 236 -18.53 -13.90 -4.95
C SER A 236 -18.81 -15.29 -4.38
N LEU A 237 -17.73 -16.05 -4.14
CA LEU A 237 -17.80 -17.38 -3.51
C LEU A 237 -18.33 -17.36 -2.06
N LEU A 238 -18.43 -16.17 -1.44
CA LEU A 238 -19.10 -15.99 -0.16
C LEU A 238 -20.64 -16.00 -0.27
N LYS A 239 -21.18 -15.80 -1.49
CA LYS A 239 -22.62 -15.72 -1.77
C LYS A 239 -23.10 -16.88 -2.63
N VAL A 240 -22.28 -17.33 -3.58
CA VAL A 240 -22.62 -18.32 -4.60
C VAL A 240 -21.64 -19.49 -4.52
N ALA A 241 -22.15 -20.71 -4.68
CA ALA A 241 -21.31 -21.92 -4.69
C ALA A 241 -20.38 -21.97 -5.91
N PRO A 242 -19.22 -22.66 -5.83
CA PRO A 242 -18.34 -22.86 -6.97
C PRO A 242 -19.02 -23.64 -8.11
N THR A 243 -18.56 -23.38 -9.34
CA THR A 243 -18.99 -24.08 -10.56
C THR A 243 -18.60 -25.56 -10.55
N GLN A 244 -19.12 -26.36 -11.50
CA GLN A 244 -18.78 -27.80 -11.58
C GLN A 244 -17.29 -28.01 -11.88
N GLU A 245 -16.73 -27.16 -12.74
CA GLU A 245 -15.34 -27.16 -13.16
C GLU A 245 -14.44 -26.85 -11.95
N GLU A 246 -14.76 -25.81 -11.19
CA GLU A 246 -14.04 -25.42 -9.97
C GLU A 246 -14.11 -26.49 -8.88
N ARG A 247 -15.28 -27.14 -8.72
CA ARG A 247 -15.43 -28.26 -7.79
C ARG A 247 -14.52 -29.43 -8.18
N THR A 248 -14.39 -29.72 -9.47
CA THR A 248 -13.48 -30.74 -9.98
C THR A 248 -12.03 -30.41 -9.65
N VAL A 249 -11.63 -29.13 -9.79
CA VAL A 249 -10.29 -28.66 -9.41
C VAL A 249 -10.03 -28.88 -7.92
N VAL A 250 -10.95 -28.45 -7.05
CA VAL A 250 -10.81 -28.63 -5.60
C VAL A 250 -10.73 -30.11 -5.23
N HIS A 251 -11.55 -30.95 -5.86
CA HIS A 251 -11.51 -32.39 -5.63
C HIS A 251 -10.17 -32.99 -6.08
N GLY A 252 -9.63 -32.58 -7.22
CA GLY A 252 -8.31 -33.00 -7.69
C GLY A 252 -7.18 -32.59 -6.74
N LEU A 253 -7.19 -31.34 -6.24
CA LEU A 253 -6.25 -30.88 -5.22
C LEU A 253 -6.31 -31.74 -3.96
N PHE A 254 -7.52 -32.06 -3.50
CA PHE A 254 -7.70 -32.93 -2.33
C PHE A 254 -7.13 -34.33 -2.57
N LEU A 255 -7.47 -34.99 -3.68
CA LEU A 255 -6.98 -36.33 -4.00
C LEU A 255 -5.45 -36.36 -4.12
N ASN A 256 -4.85 -35.34 -4.74
CA ASN A 256 -3.39 -35.24 -4.89
C ASN A 256 -2.65 -35.10 -3.56
N THR A 257 -3.34 -34.72 -2.49
CA THR A 257 -2.76 -34.61 -1.15
C THR A 257 -2.99 -35.83 -0.27
N LEU A 258 -3.77 -36.83 -0.71
CA LEU A 258 -4.03 -38.01 0.11
C LEU A 258 -2.81 -38.92 0.19
N ASP A 259 -2.55 -39.44 1.38
CA ASP A 259 -1.54 -40.48 1.58
C ASP A 259 -2.04 -41.81 1.04
N THR A 260 -1.43 -42.30 -0.04
CA THR A 260 -1.78 -43.58 -0.66
C THR A 260 -1.49 -44.79 0.23
N ASN A 261 -0.65 -44.64 1.26
CA ASN A 261 -0.31 -45.72 2.18
C ASN A 261 -1.35 -45.90 3.29
N THR A 262 -2.18 -44.88 3.53
CA THR A 262 -3.18 -44.88 4.58
C THR A 262 -4.56 -44.75 3.93
N VAL A 263 -5.47 -45.72 4.14
CA VAL A 263 -6.86 -45.64 3.67
C VAL A 263 -7.67 -44.68 4.57
N SER A 264 -7.25 -43.42 4.65
CA SER A 264 -7.81 -42.40 5.53
C SER A 264 -7.88 -41.06 4.82
N PHE A 265 -9.04 -40.43 4.89
CA PHE A 265 -9.27 -39.07 4.37
C PHE A 265 -8.64 -37.96 5.23
N ARG A 266 -7.98 -38.31 6.33
CA ARG A 266 -7.30 -37.34 7.22
C ARG A 266 -5.80 -37.27 6.96
N SER A 267 -5.17 -38.38 6.58
CA SER A 267 -3.73 -38.43 6.34
C SER A 267 -3.44 -37.74 5.02
N ARG A 268 -2.72 -36.63 5.08
CA ARG A 268 -2.35 -35.86 3.90
C ARG A 268 -0.87 -35.58 3.84
N ILE A 269 -0.31 -35.75 2.66
CA ILE A 269 1.09 -35.52 2.35
C ILE A 269 1.14 -34.45 1.26
N LEU A 270 2.14 -33.58 1.40
CA LEU A 270 2.37 -32.51 0.45
C LEU A 270 3.06 -33.08 -0.81
N PRO A 271 2.55 -32.81 -2.02
CA PRO A 271 3.23 -33.22 -3.24
C PRO A 271 4.63 -32.57 -3.36
N PRO A 272 5.52 -33.14 -4.20
CA PRO A 272 6.82 -32.53 -4.47
C PRO A 272 6.68 -31.07 -4.91
N ASN A 273 7.65 -30.23 -4.52
CA ASN A 273 7.67 -28.79 -4.83
C ASN A 273 6.35 -28.05 -4.50
N SER A 274 5.74 -28.39 -3.37
CA SER A 274 4.51 -27.73 -2.92
C SER A 274 4.69 -27.18 -1.50
N VAL A 275 3.85 -26.22 -1.11
CA VAL A 275 3.80 -25.59 0.21
C VAL A 275 2.34 -25.55 0.66
N TRP A 276 2.08 -25.80 1.94
CA TRP A 276 0.73 -25.66 2.49
C TRP A 276 0.33 -24.19 2.58
N MET A 277 -0.94 -23.91 2.27
CA MET A 277 -1.47 -22.55 2.30
C MET A 277 -1.32 -21.91 3.68
N GLU A 278 -1.59 -22.64 4.76
CA GLU A 278 -1.44 -22.13 6.12
C GLU A 278 -0.01 -21.67 6.49
N ASP A 279 1.01 -22.15 5.79
CA ASP A 279 2.41 -21.81 6.02
C ASP A 279 2.85 -20.60 5.16
N ALA A 280 2.08 -20.25 4.13
CA ALA A 280 2.36 -19.16 3.19
C ALA A 280 1.67 -17.84 3.58
N LYS A 281 1.70 -17.51 4.88
CA LYS A 281 1.03 -16.34 5.46
C LYS A 281 1.99 -15.39 6.15
N LEU A 282 1.71 -14.09 6.02
CA LEU A 282 2.45 -13.04 6.70
C LEU A 282 1.46 -12.04 7.31
N LYS A 283 1.66 -11.65 8.57
CA LYS A 283 0.77 -10.71 9.28
C LYS A 283 1.51 -9.42 9.62
N GLY A 284 0.79 -8.31 9.55
CA GLY A 284 1.25 -6.98 9.96
C GLY A 284 0.23 -6.32 10.88
N LEU A 285 0.72 -5.47 11.77
CA LEU A 285 -0.08 -4.61 12.64
C LEU A 285 0.42 -3.18 12.49
N GLU A 286 -0.48 -2.26 12.25
CA GLU A 286 -0.18 -0.83 12.16
C GLU A 286 -1.12 -0.05 13.09
N ILE A 287 -0.54 0.84 13.90
CA ILE A 287 -1.32 1.79 14.68
C ILE A 287 -1.58 3.00 13.79
N CYS A 288 -2.85 3.33 13.61
CA CYS A 288 -3.29 4.40 12.74
C CYS A 288 -3.04 5.77 13.38
N HIS A 289 -2.06 6.52 12.88
CA HIS A 289 -1.67 7.80 13.50
C HIS A 289 -2.28 9.02 12.78
N PRO A 290 -2.41 10.17 13.48
CA PRO A 290 -2.97 11.38 12.88
C PRO A 290 -2.25 11.88 11.62
N GLN A 291 -0.97 11.57 11.45
CA GLN A 291 -0.18 11.91 10.25
C GLN A 291 -0.68 11.21 8.97
N GLU A 292 -1.40 10.10 9.13
CA GLU A 292 -1.92 9.27 8.05
C GLU A 292 -3.37 9.62 7.71
N ARG A 293 -3.97 10.62 8.36
CA ARG A 293 -5.36 11.02 8.13
C ARG A 293 -5.59 11.75 6.80
N ASN A 294 -6.76 11.53 6.21
CA ASN A 294 -7.31 12.31 5.11
C ASN A 294 -7.99 13.59 5.63
N ILE A 295 -8.55 14.38 4.71
CA ILE A 295 -9.28 15.61 5.03
C ILE A 295 -10.55 15.41 5.85
N PHE A 296 -11.03 14.17 5.98
CA PHE A 296 -12.22 13.80 6.75
C PHE A 296 -11.88 13.22 8.13
N ASN A 297 -10.63 13.39 8.58
CA ASN A 297 -10.14 12.85 9.84
C ASN A 297 -10.24 11.32 9.94
N ARG A 298 -10.28 10.62 8.80
CA ARG A 298 -10.19 9.17 8.67
C ARG A 298 -8.81 8.80 8.18
N ILE A 299 -8.38 7.56 8.38
CA ILE A 299 -7.15 7.08 7.76
C ILE A 299 -7.32 7.05 6.25
N PHE A 300 -6.29 7.55 5.59
CA PHE A 300 -6.24 7.74 4.17
C PHE A 300 -6.08 6.41 3.42
N GLY A 301 -6.83 6.22 2.32
CA GLY A 301 -6.89 4.95 1.59
C GLY A 301 -5.54 4.55 1.02
N GLY A 302 -4.78 5.51 0.51
CA GLY A 302 -3.43 5.30 0.01
C GLY A 302 -2.45 4.76 1.05
N PHE A 303 -2.64 5.09 2.33
CA PHE A 303 -1.83 4.51 3.41
C PHE A 303 -2.13 3.01 3.55
N LEU A 304 -3.41 2.62 3.54
CA LEU A 304 -3.81 1.21 3.56
C LEU A 304 -3.25 0.46 2.34
N MET A 305 -3.35 1.04 1.15
CA MET A 305 -2.83 0.43 -0.08
C MET A 305 -1.33 0.20 -0.02
N ARG A 306 -0.55 1.19 0.45
CA ARG A 306 0.90 1.04 0.61
C ARG A 306 1.25 -0.08 1.57
N LYS A 307 0.62 -0.10 2.75
CA LYS A 307 0.89 -1.11 3.78
C LYS A 307 0.48 -2.51 3.32
N ALA A 308 -0.65 -2.64 2.63
CA ALA A 308 -1.08 -3.90 2.04
C ALA A 308 -0.12 -4.38 0.95
N TYR A 309 0.30 -3.49 0.05
CA TYR A 309 1.28 -3.82 -1.00
C TYR A 309 2.62 -4.26 -0.41
N GLU A 310 3.18 -3.51 0.55
CA GLU A 310 4.45 -3.83 1.21
C GLU A 310 4.39 -5.20 1.90
N LEU A 311 3.28 -5.53 2.56
CA LEU A 311 3.06 -6.83 3.19
C LEU A 311 2.91 -7.96 2.16
N GLY A 312 2.13 -7.73 1.09
CA GLY A 312 1.91 -8.70 0.02
C GLY A 312 3.20 -9.02 -0.74
N TRP A 313 3.99 -8.00 -1.07
CA TRP A 313 5.30 -8.14 -1.69
C TRP A 313 6.26 -8.92 -0.78
N ALA A 314 6.28 -8.62 0.52
CA ALA A 314 7.12 -9.34 1.48
C ALA A 314 6.74 -10.83 1.58
N ASN A 315 5.45 -11.15 1.55
CA ASN A 315 4.99 -12.54 1.56
C ASN A 315 5.36 -13.27 0.27
N ALA A 316 5.13 -12.67 -0.91
CA ALA A 316 5.56 -13.23 -2.18
C ALA A 316 7.09 -13.45 -2.24
N CYS A 317 7.86 -12.52 -1.68
CA CYS A 317 9.32 -12.62 -1.59
C CYS A 317 9.77 -13.78 -0.70
N SER A 318 9.16 -13.90 0.49
CA SER A 318 9.43 -15.02 1.40
C SER A 318 9.00 -16.36 0.81
N TYR A 319 7.91 -16.39 0.05
CA TYR A 319 7.37 -17.60 -0.57
C TYR A 319 8.22 -18.09 -1.74
N GLY A 320 8.55 -17.20 -2.68
CA GLY A 320 9.34 -17.55 -3.87
C GLY A 320 10.85 -17.65 -3.62
N GLY A 321 11.33 -17.23 -2.44
CA GLY A 321 12.76 -17.20 -2.12
C GLY A 321 13.58 -16.24 -3.00
N CYS A 322 12.92 -15.32 -3.69
CA CYS A 322 13.51 -14.36 -4.61
C CYS A 322 12.77 -13.01 -4.48
N ARG A 323 13.20 -11.98 -5.21
CA ARG A 323 12.51 -10.68 -5.21
C ARG A 323 11.46 -10.68 -6.33
N PRO A 324 10.16 -10.62 -6.00
CA PRO A 324 9.14 -10.61 -7.01
C PRO A 324 9.00 -9.24 -7.66
N SER A 325 8.56 -9.24 -8.91
CA SER A 325 8.09 -8.06 -9.63
C SER A 325 6.56 -8.02 -9.63
N LEU A 326 5.99 -6.83 -9.48
CA LEU A 326 4.55 -6.65 -9.56
C LEU A 326 4.09 -6.77 -11.02
N VAL A 327 3.06 -7.58 -11.25
CA VAL A 327 2.42 -7.77 -12.56
C VAL A 327 1.09 -7.03 -12.60
N ALA A 328 0.25 -7.27 -11.60
CA ALA A 328 -1.11 -6.74 -11.56
C ALA A 328 -1.57 -6.38 -10.15
N VAL A 329 -2.46 -5.38 -10.11
CA VAL A 329 -3.22 -4.97 -8.92
C VAL A 329 -4.68 -4.93 -9.32
N ASP A 330 -5.51 -5.63 -8.58
CA ASP A 330 -6.94 -5.70 -8.88
C ASP A 330 -7.68 -4.43 -8.43
N ASP A 331 -8.95 -4.32 -8.82
CA ASP A 331 -9.83 -3.24 -8.39
C ASP A 331 -9.91 -3.18 -6.84
N ILE A 332 -9.53 -2.03 -6.27
CA ILE A 332 -9.52 -1.81 -4.81
C ILE A 332 -10.81 -1.11 -4.39
N LEU A 333 -11.57 -1.75 -3.50
CA LEU A 333 -12.80 -1.21 -2.93
C LEU A 333 -12.69 -1.04 -1.42
N PHE A 334 -12.77 0.21 -0.96
CA PHE A 334 -12.81 0.56 0.47
C PHE A 334 -14.22 0.35 1.02
N GLN A 335 -14.42 -0.72 1.80
CA GLN A 335 -15.75 -1.10 2.31
C GLN A 335 -16.14 -0.27 3.54
N LYS A 336 -15.18 0.02 4.42
CA LYS A 336 -15.41 0.75 5.67
C LYS A 336 -14.30 1.76 5.95
N PRO A 337 -14.63 2.97 6.43
CA PRO A 337 -13.65 3.96 6.83
C PRO A 337 -12.89 3.50 8.09
N VAL A 338 -11.62 3.86 8.18
CA VAL A 338 -10.76 3.54 9.33
C VAL A 338 -10.53 4.80 10.17
N GLU A 339 -10.68 4.68 11.48
CA GLU A 339 -10.50 5.80 12.42
C GLU A 339 -9.04 5.96 12.84
N ILE A 340 -8.69 7.17 13.26
CA ILE A 340 -7.39 7.43 13.89
C ILE A 340 -7.35 6.74 15.25
N GLY A 341 -6.21 6.11 15.56
CA GLY A 341 -5.98 5.34 16.77
C GLY A 341 -6.43 3.87 16.66
N SER A 342 -7.10 3.48 15.57
CA SER A 342 -7.46 2.09 15.32
C SER A 342 -6.23 1.19 15.16
N LEU A 343 -6.36 -0.06 15.60
CA LEU A 343 -5.39 -1.11 15.36
C LEU A 343 -5.72 -1.77 14.02
N LEU A 344 -4.93 -1.46 12.99
CA LEU A 344 -5.08 -2.01 11.65
C LEU A 344 -4.33 -3.33 11.57
N MET A 345 -5.06 -4.43 11.44
CA MET A 345 -4.50 -5.75 11.20
C MET A 345 -4.51 -6.06 9.71
N LEU A 346 -3.37 -6.49 9.21
CA LEU A 346 -3.18 -6.90 7.81
C LEU A 346 -2.73 -8.36 7.79
N SER A 347 -3.42 -9.18 7.02
CA SER A 347 -3.08 -10.60 6.83
C SER A 347 -2.87 -10.88 5.35
N SER A 348 -1.62 -11.07 4.95
CA SER A 348 -1.23 -11.52 3.62
C SER A 348 -1.23 -13.04 3.54
N GLN A 349 -1.76 -13.56 2.45
CA GLN A 349 -1.87 -14.99 2.17
C GLN A 349 -1.59 -15.23 0.69
N VAL A 350 -0.66 -16.12 0.38
CA VAL A 350 -0.52 -16.65 -0.99
C VAL A 350 -1.72 -17.56 -1.24
N CYS A 351 -2.54 -17.23 -2.24
CA CYS A 351 -3.79 -17.93 -2.51
C CYS A 351 -3.71 -18.81 -3.77
N TYR A 352 -2.93 -18.43 -4.78
CA TYR A 352 -2.78 -19.19 -6.01
C TYR A 352 -1.36 -19.07 -6.56
N THR A 353 -0.83 -20.12 -7.18
CA THR A 353 0.48 -20.11 -7.84
C THR A 353 0.42 -20.90 -9.15
N GLN A 354 1.15 -20.42 -10.15
CA GLN A 354 1.26 -21.09 -11.46
C GLN A 354 2.59 -20.70 -12.12
N GLY A 355 3.49 -21.66 -12.33
CA GLY A 355 4.81 -21.42 -12.92
C GLY A 355 5.62 -20.43 -12.08
N THR A 356 5.91 -19.26 -12.64
CA THR A 356 6.62 -18.17 -11.95
C THR A 356 5.70 -17.17 -11.23
N TYR A 357 4.38 -17.32 -11.35
CA TYR A 357 3.41 -16.37 -10.82
C TYR A 357 2.92 -16.73 -9.43
N VAL A 358 2.70 -15.69 -8.62
CA VAL A 358 2.16 -15.77 -7.27
C VAL A 358 1.01 -14.78 -7.13
N GLN A 359 -0.20 -15.29 -6.89
CA GLN A 359 -1.34 -14.48 -6.49
C GLN A 359 -1.36 -14.36 -4.96
N VAL A 360 -1.37 -13.12 -4.48
CA VAL A 360 -1.39 -12.80 -3.06
C VAL A 360 -2.64 -12.01 -2.73
N ARG A 361 -3.38 -12.49 -1.72
CA ARG A 361 -4.49 -11.77 -1.11
C ARG A 361 -4.04 -11.15 0.19
N VAL A 362 -4.34 -9.87 0.41
CA VAL A 362 -4.10 -9.16 1.66
C VAL A 362 -5.44 -8.70 2.23
N HIS A 363 -5.82 -9.27 3.36
CA HIS A 363 -7.02 -8.90 4.10
C HIS A 363 -6.70 -7.84 5.15
N SER A 364 -7.48 -6.77 5.17
CA SER A 364 -7.34 -5.68 6.13
C SER A 364 -8.58 -5.61 7.02
N GLU A 365 -8.34 -5.51 8.32
CA GLU A 365 -9.39 -5.35 9.31
C GLU A 365 -8.96 -4.42 10.44
N VAL A 366 -9.94 -3.75 11.06
CA VAL A 366 -9.73 -2.96 12.27
C VAL A 366 -10.12 -3.82 13.45
N PHE A 367 -9.21 -3.93 14.42
CA PHE A 367 -9.46 -4.53 15.72
C PHE A 367 -9.77 -3.44 16.74
N ASP A 368 -10.94 -3.54 17.37
CA ASP A 368 -11.30 -2.70 18.51
C ASP A 368 -10.96 -3.45 19.82
N PRO A 369 -9.99 -2.97 20.62
CA PRO A 369 -9.59 -3.65 21.84
C PRO A 369 -10.64 -3.63 22.95
N LEU A 370 -11.59 -2.68 22.92
CA LEU A 370 -12.64 -2.55 23.93
C LEU A 370 -13.75 -3.57 23.68
N THR A 371 -14.23 -3.67 22.43
CA THR A 371 -15.29 -4.60 22.05
C THR A 371 -14.76 -5.99 21.66
N ARG A 372 -13.45 -6.11 21.41
CA ARG A 372 -12.77 -7.29 20.86
C ARG A 372 -13.34 -7.74 19.50
N GLN A 373 -13.90 -6.81 18.75
CA GLN A 373 -14.48 -7.10 17.43
C GLN A 373 -13.48 -6.77 16.31
N HIS A 374 -13.58 -7.56 15.24
CA HIS A 374 -12.82 -7.38 14.01
C HIS A 374 -13.75 -6.94 12.90
N ASN A 375 -13.41 -5.82 12.25
CA ASN A 375 -14.22 -5.26 11.17
C ASN A 375 -13.38 -5.20 9.91
N THR A 376 -13.73 -5.99 8.90
CA THR A 376 -13.08 -5.94 7.58
C THR A 376 -13.26 -4.57 6.95
N THR A 377 -12.17 -4.01 6.44
CA THR A 377 -12.11 -2.72 5.77
C THR A 377 -11.94 -2.92 4.27
N ASN A 378 -10.94 -3.71 3.89
CA ASN A 378 -10.50 -3.91 2.52
C ASN A 378 -9.94 -5.32 2.32
N ILE A 379 -10.01 -5.75 1.07
CA ILE A 379 -9.31 -6.93 0.57
C ILE A 379 -8.54 -6.47 -0.65
N PHE A 380 -7.24 -6.76 -0.70
CA PHE A 380 -6.36 -6.42 -1.82
C PHE A 380 -5.89 -7.71 -2.49
N HIS A 381 -5.84 -7.70 -3.81
CA HIS A 381 -5.32 -8.80 -4.61
C HIS A 381 -4.16 -8.25 -5.45
N PHE A 382 -3.03 -8.94 -5.37
CA PHE A 382 -1.80 -8.59 -6.06
C PHE A 382 -1.26 -9.81 -6.79
N THR A 383 -0.92 -9.63 -8.06
CA THR A 383 -0.24 -10.66 -8.85
C THR A 383 1.23 -10.28 -8.97
N PHE A 384 2.08 -11.19 -8.55
CA PHE A 384 3.52 -11.06 -8.63
C PHE A 384 4.11 -12.12 -9.56
N THR A 385 5.26 -11.81 -10.16
CA THR A 385 6.08 -12.77 -10.89
C THR A 385 7.45 -12.88 -10.24
N SER A 386 8.00 -14.09 -10.23
CA SER A 386 9.31 -14.47 -9.73
C SER A 386 10.26 -14.76 -10.90
N ASP A 387 11.57 -14.63 -10.70
CA ASP A 387 12.57 -15.01 -11.72
C ASP A 387 12.69 -16.53 -11.91
N ARG A 388 12.07 -17.31 -11.02
CA ARG A 388 12.12 -18.77 -10.97
C ARG A 388 10.74 -19.33 -10.69
N ASP A 389 10.53 -20.58 -11.08
CA ASP A 389 9.32 -21.31 -10.72
C ASP A 389 9.15 -21.34 -9.20
N VAL A 390 7.95 -21.00 -8.77
CA VAL A 390 7.57 -21.02 -7.36
C VAL A 390 6.94 -22.37 -7.01
N PRO A 391 7.00 -22.80 -5.75
CA PRO A 391 6.27 -23.98 -5.32
C PRO A 391 4.76 -23.86 -5.58
N ASN A 392 4.10 -25.01 -5.73
CA ASN A 392 2.64 -25.05 -5.82
C ASN A 392 2.02 -24.82 -4.44
N ILE A 393 1.00 -23.97 -4.37
CA ILE A 393 0.26 -23.72 -3.12
C ILE A 393 -0.87 -24.74 -2.96
N MET A 394 -0.90 -25.42 -1.81
CA MET A 394 -1.88 -26.48 -1.54
C MET A 394 -2.82 -26.10 -0.39
N PRO A 395 -4.15 -26.03 -0.63
CA PRO A 395 -5.12 -25.78 0.44
C PRO A 395 -5.31 -27.02 1.33
N LYS A 396 -5.39 -26.82 2.65
CA LYS A 396 -5.74 -27.86 3.62
C LYS A 396 -7.23 -27.88 3.92
N THR A 397 -7.86 -26.74 4.10
CA THR A 397 -9.26 -26.67 4.54
C THR A 397 -10.18 -26.30 3.39
N TYR A 398 -11.49 -26.56 3.53
CA TYR A 398 -12.47 -26.08 2.56
C TYR A 398 -12.40 -24.56 2.37
N GLY A 399 -12.18 -23.80 3.45
CA GLY A 399 -12.00 -22.35 3.39
C GLY A 399 -10.78 -21.93 2.56
N GLU A 400 -9.66 -22.64 2.71
CA GLU A 400 -8.47 -22.44 1.87
C GLU A 400 -8.71 -22.87 0.42
N SER A 401 -9.51 -23.90 0.17
CA SER A 401 -9.90 -24.26 -1.20
C SER A 401 -10.75 -23.18 -1.85
N MET A 402 -11.65 -22.53 -1.11
CA MET A 402 -12.40 -21.38 -1.62
C MET A 402 -11.47 -20.20 -1.89
N LEU A 403 -10.51 -19.96 -1.00
CA LEU A 403 -9.49 -18.93 -1.20
C LEU A 403 -8.58 -19.21 -2.41
N TYR A 404 -8.28 -20.47 -2.67
CA TYR A 404 -7.53 -20.89 -3.86
C TYR A 404 -8.30 -20.58 -5.14
N LEU A 405 -9.59 -20.94 -5.19
CA LEU A 405 -10.44 -20.64 -6.34
C LEU A 405 -10.62 -19.14 -6.55
N ASP A 406 -10.83 -18.38 -5.47
CA ASP A 406 -10.90 -16.92 -5.48
C ASP A 406 -9.60 -16.32 -6.06
N GLY A 407 -8.45 -16.77 -5.56
CA GLY A 407 -7.13 -16.42 -6.09
C GLY A 407 -6.98 -16.75 -7.58
N LYS A 408 -7.42 -17.93 -8.01
CA LYS A 408 -7.38 -18.34 -9.41
C LYS A 408 -8.25 -17.44 -10.29
N ARG A 409 -9.48 -17.10 -9.88
CA ARG A 409 -10.36 -16.20 -10.64
C ARG A 409 -9.71 -14.84 -10.88
N HIS A 410 -9.08 -14.29 -9.85
CA HIS A 410 -8.36 -13.02 -9.92
C HIS A 410 -7.11 -13.10 -10.82
N PHE A 411 -6.37 -14.22 -10.74
CA PHE A 411 -5.24 -14.49 -11.61
C PHE A 411 -5.65 -14.62 -13.10
N ASP A 412 -6.69 -15.40 -13.39
CA ASP A 412 -7.19 -15.60 -14.75
C ASP A 412 -7.62 -14.27 -15.38
N GLN A 413 -8.27 -13.39 -14.60
CA GLN A 413 -8.71 -12.06 -15.07
C GLN A 413 -7.55 -11.12 -15.42
N THR A 414 -6.40 -11.28 -14.79
CA THR A 414 -5.28 -10.35 -14.92
C THR A 414 -4.20 -10.84 -15.89
N VAL A 415 -3.96 -12.14 -15.94
CA VAL A 415 -2.85 -12.74 -16.71
C VAL A 415 -3.33 -13.52 -17.94
N ALA A 416 -4.56 -14.04 -17.94
CA ALA A 416 -5.08 -14.80 -19.09
C ALA A 416 -5.86 -13.94 -20.11
N CYS A 417 -5.92 -12.61 -19.90
CA CYS A 417 -6.55 -11.64 -20.80
C CYS A 417 -5.55 -10.95 -21.73
#